data_AF-A0A454VZ83-F1
#
_entry.id   AF-A0A454VZ83-F1
#
_cell.length_a   1.000
_cell.length_b   1.000
_cell.length_c   1.000
_cell.angle_alpha   90.00
_cell.angle_beta   90.00
_cell.angle_gamma   90.00
#
_symmetry.space_group_name_H-M   'P 1'
#
loop_
_entity.id
_entity.type
_entity.pdbx_description
1 polymer ?
#
loop_
_entity_poly.entity_id
_entity_poly.type
_entity_poly.pdbx_seq_one_letter_code
_entity_poly.pdbx_strand_id
1 'polypeptide(L)'
;MLLDAVLGVGTDLELRATLQHIVDSATELIGARYGALGVVDPERHRLTELFTSGMTEEERRRCGRLPDGRAGLTGALVRDP
;
A
#
# COMPACT_ATOMS: atom_id res chain seq x y z
N MET A 1 -7.81 -14.56 -23.91
CA MET A 1 -7.30 -15.95 -23.88
C MET A 1 -6.84 -16.27 -22.47
N LEU A 2 -6.78 -17.54 -22.02
CA LEU A 2 -6.21 -17.86 -20.69
C LEU A 2 -4.77 -17.35 -20.54
N LEU A 3 -4.03 -17.26 -21.64
CA LEU A 3 -2.68 -16.70 -21.68
C LEU A 3 -2.63 -15.21 -21.30
N ASP A 4 -3.57 -14.38 -21.77
CA ASP A 4 -3.63 -12.95 -21.41
C ASP A 4 -3.90 -12.76 -19.91
N ALA A 5 -4.73 -13.62 -19.33
CA ALA A 5 -5.03 -13.60 -17.90
C ALA A 5 -3.78 -13.93 -17.07
N VAL A 6 -2.98 -14.91 -17.51
CA VAL A 6 -1.72 -15.27 -16.83
C VAL A 6 -0.67 -14.17 -16.97
N LEU A 7 -0.56 -13.54 -18.14
CA LEU A 7 0.36 -12.42 -18.36
C LEU A 7 -0.04 -11.19 -17.54
N GLY A 8 -1.33 -10.87 -17.46
CA GLY A 8 -1.85 -9.78 -16.62
C GLY A 8 -1.60 -10.00 -15.13
N VAL A 9 -1.76 -11.24 -14.65
CA VAL A 9 -1.43 -11.60 -13.26
C VAL A 9 0.08 -11.45 -12.99
N GLY A 10 0.92 -11.78 -13.97
CA GLY A 10 2.37 -11.58 -13.88
C GLY A 10 2.75 -10.11 -13.69
N THR A 11 2.20 -9.22 -14.53
CA THR A 11 2.44 -7.78 -14.44
C THR A 11 1.90 -7.16 -13.15
N ASP A 12 0.75 -7.62 -12.66
CA ASP A 12 0.18 -7.15 -11.39
C ASP A 12 1.04 -7.55 -10.19
N LEU A 13 1.58 -8.77 -10.20
CA LEU A 13 2.51 -9.26 -9.17
C LEU A 13 3.83 -8.47 -9.18
N GLU A 14 4.36 -8.14 -10.36
CA GLU A 14 5.56 -7.31 -10.52
C GLU A 14 5.34 -5.88 -10.00
N LEU A 15 4.18 -5.28 -10.27
CA LEU A 15 3.82 -3.96 -9.76
C LEU A 15 3.73 -3.96 -8.24
N ARG A 16 3.05 -4.97 -7.66
CA ARG A 16 2.95 -5.15 -6.21
C ARG A 16 4.34 -5.23 -5.56
N ALA A 17 5.23 -6.04 -6.12
CA ALA A 17 6.59 -6.19 -5.62
C ALA A 17 7.37 -4.87 -5.70
N THR A 18 7.22 -4.14 -6.81
CA THR A 18 7.86 -2.84 -7.03
C THR A 18 7.42 -1.79 -6.00
N LEU A 19 6.11 -1.67 -5.76
CA LEU A 19 5.56 -0.73 -4.78
C LEU A 19 5.98 -1.06 -3.35
N GLN A 20 6.07 -2.35 -3.01
CA GLN A 20 6.61 -2.79 -1.72
C GLN A 20 8.08 -2.38 -1.58
N HIS A 21 8.90 -2.60 -2.61
CA HIS A 21 10.31 -2.22 -2.59
C HIS A 21 10.52 -0.71 -2.44
N ILE A 22 9.65 0.11 -3.05
CA ILE A 22 9.67 1.57 -2.90
C ILE A 22 9.42 1.98 -1.45
N VAL A 23 8.38 1.46 -0.79
CA VAL A 23 8.10 1.83 0.61
C VAL A 23 9.20 1.36 1.55
N ASP A 24 9.78 0.19 1.31
CA ASP A 24 10.90 -0.32 2.11
C ASP A 24 12.14 0.56 1.96
N SER A 25 12.55 0.83 0.72
CA SER A 25 13.72 1.67 0.41
C SER A 25 13.54 3.10 0.95
N ALA A 26 12.36 3.69 0.78
CA ALA A 26 12.08 5.03 1.27
C ALA A 26 12.12 5.09 2.81
N THR A 27 11.58 4.08 3.48
CA THR A 27 11.57 3.99 4.95
C THR A 27 12.98 3.85 5.50
N GLU A 28 13.80 3.02 4.87
CA GLU A 28 15.22 2.85 5.21
C GLU A 28 16.02 4.13 4.97
N LEU A 29 15.85 4.76 3.81
CA LEU A 29 16.58 5.97 3.41
C LEU A 29 16.36 7.14 4.38
N ILE A 30 15.14 7.30 4.90
CA ILE A 30 14.81 8.37 5.86
C ILE A 30 15.06 7.96 7.32
N GLY A 31 15.44 6.70 7.57
CA GLY A 31 15.62 6.16 8.92
C GLY A 31 14.33 6.08 9.73
N ALA A 32 13.18 5.93 9.08
CA ALA A 32 11.90 5.82 9.77
C ALA A 32 11.70 4.41 10.34
N ARG A 33 11.02 4.33 11.48
CA ARG A 33 10.64 3.04 12.10
C ARG A 33 9.52 2.33 11.33
N TYR A 34 8.63 3.10 10.69
CA TYR A 34 7.48 2.59 9.94
C TYR A 34 7.25 3.46 8.71
N GLY A 35 6.80 2.85 7.62
CA GLY A 35 6.40 3.54 6.40
C GLY A 35 5.13 2.93 5.80
N ALA A 36 4.40 3.72 5.01
CA ALA A 36 3.19 3.27 4.33
C ALA A 36 3.02 3.95 2.97
N LEU A 37 2.63 3.17 1.95
CA LEU A 37 2.29 3.65 0.61
C LEU A 37 0.88 3.18 0.27
N GLY A 38 -0.02 4.14 0.08
CA GLY A 38 -1.41 3.90 -0.28
C GLY A 38 -1.67 4.15 -1.75
N VAL A 39 -2.36 3.21 -2.41
CA VAL A 39 -2.89 3.40 -3.77
C VAL A 39 -4.34 3.83 -3.65
N VAL A 40 -4.70 4.94 -4.30
CA VAL A 40 -6.06 5.47 -4.28
C VAL A 40 -6.71 5.32 -5.65
N ASP A 41 -7.98 4.91 -5.64
CA ASP A 41 -8.86 5.01 -6.81
C ASP A 41 -9.23 6.50 -6.99
N PRO A 42 -8.84 7.15 -8.10
CA PRO A 42 -9.09 8.57 -8.32
C PRO A 42 -10.57 8.91 -8.48
N GLU A 43 -11.39 7.96 -8.95
CA GLU A 43 -12.83 8.16 -9.17
C GLU A 43 -13.62 7.97 -7.86
N ARG A 44 -13.19 6.99 -7.04
CA ARG A 44 -13.92 6.61 -5.82
C ARG A 44 -13.36 7.25 -4.56
N HIS A 45 -12.22 7.94 -4.63
CA HIS A 45 -11.47 8.46 -3.48
C HIS A 45 -11.29 7.42 -2.37
N ARG A 46 -11.02 6.17 -2.76
CA ARG A 46 -10.87 5.04 -1.85
C ARG A 46 -9.48 4.44 -1.96
N LEU A 47 -8.92 4.11 -0.80
CA LEU A 47 -7.71 3.30 -0.74
C LEU A 47 -8.02 1.90 -1.32
N THR A 48 -7.35 1.54 -2.41
CA THR A 48 -7.47 0.24 -3.04
C THR A 48 -6.42 -0.72 -2.49
N GLU A 49 -5.21 -0.23 -2.24
CA GLU A 49 -4.09 -1.02 -1.75
C GLU A 49 -3.23 -0.26 -0.75
N LEU A 50 -2.58 -0.99 0.17
CA LEU A 50 -1.69 -0.42 1.16
C LEU A 50 -0.46 -1.31 1.35
N PHE A 51 0.70 -0.72 1.11
CA PHE A 51 2.02 -1.29 1.33
C PHE A 51 2.59 -0.66 2.61
N THR A 52 3.32 -1.43 3.41
CA THR A 52 3.91 -0.91 4.65
C THR A 52 5.31 -1.46 4.83
N SER A 53 6.15 -0.72 5.55
CA SER A 53 7.48 -1.14 5.96
C SER A 53 7.65 -1.00 7.47
N GLY A 54 8.55 -1.80 8.04
CA GLY A 54 8.88 -1.79 9.47
C GLY A 54 7.82 -2.42 10.41
N MET A 55 6.69 -2.90 9.87
CA MET A 55 5.67 -3.63 10.64
C MET A 55 5.82 -5.14 10.43
N THR A 56 5.90 -5.88 11.53
CA THR A 56 5.77 -7.33 11.51
C THR A 56 4.34 -7.77 11.14
N GLU A 57 4.19 -9.00 10.64
CA GLU A 57 2.86 -9.56 10.34
C GLU A 57 1.95 -9.60 11.58
N GLU A 58 2.52 -9.77 12.78
CA GLU A 58 1.77 -9.65 14.04
C GLU A 58 1.28 -8.23 14.32
N GLU A 59 2.12 -7.21 14.13
CA GLU A 59 1.73 -5.81 14.28
C GLU A 59 0.67 -5.40 13.24
N ARG A 60 0.80 -5.89 11.99
CA ARG A 60 -0.21 -5.70 10.94
C ARG A 60 -1.56 -6.28 11.34
N ARG A 61 -1.59 -7.54 11.81
CA ARG A 61 -2.85 -8.17 12.25
C ARG A 61 -3.47 -7.47 13.45
N ARG A 62 -2.67 -6.95 14.38
CA ARG A 62 -3.15 -6.17 15.54
C ARG A 62 -3.73 -4.81 15.16
N CYS A 63 -3.25 -4.22 14.06
CA CYS A 63 -3.74 -2.93 13.56
C CYS A 63 -5.20 -3.02 13.04
N GLY A 64 -5.76 -4.23 12.90
CA GLY A 64 -7.13 -4.44 12.45
C GLY A 64 -7.29 -4.20 10.95
N ARG A 65 -8.46 -3.70 10.54
CA ARG A 65 -8.71 -3.35 9.13
C ARG A 65 -7.84 -2.16 8.78
N LEU A 66 -6.89 -2.36 7.85
CA LEU A 66 -6.08 -1.29 7.28
C LEU A 66 -7.00 -0.11 6.93
N PRO A 67 -6.64 1.13 7.30
CA PRO A 67 -7.54 2.26 7.17
C PRO A 67 -8.00 2.34 5.72
N ASP A 68 -9.29 2.21 5.51
CA ASP A 68 -9.97 2.19 4.21
C ASP A 68 -10.03 3.59 3.58
N GLY A 69 -9.07 4.45 3.91
CA GLY A 69 -9.02 5.87 3.58
C GLY A 69 -10.01 6.74 4.36
N ARG A 70 -10.81 6.17 5.28
CA ARG A 70 -11.90 6.88 5.98
C ARG A 70 -11.60 7.26 7.43
N ALA A 71 -10.68 6.56 8.11
CA ALA A 71 -10.39 6.80 9.51
C ALA A 71 -8.89 6.73 9.80
N GLY A 72 -8.43 7.62 10.70
CA GLY A 72 -7.03 7.76 11.09
C GLY A 72 -6.26 8.78 10.26
N LEU A 73 -4.97 8.96 10.60
CA LEU A 73 -4.06 9.96 10.02
C LEU A 73 -4.02 9.94 8.48
N THR A 74 -4.21 8.78 7.86
CA THR A 74 -4.22 8.59 6.41
C THR A 74 -5.49 9.12 5.71
N GLY A 75 -6.62 9.22 6.43
CA GLY A 75 -7.86 9.81 5.89
C GLY A 75 -7.83 11.35 5.84
N ALA A 76 -6.90 11.98 6.57
CA ALA A 76 -6.70 13.43 6.53
C ALA A 76 -5.89 13.85 5.28
N LEU A 77 -4.85 13.08 4.91
CA LEU A 77 -4.01 13.35 3.73
C LEU A 77 -4.76 13.25 2.38
N VAL A 78 -5.85 12.48 2.32
CA VAL A 78 -6.69 12.38 1.10
C VAL A 78 -7.64 13.57 0.98
N ARG A 79 -7.90 14.30 2.07
CA ARG A 79 -8.88 15.41 2.11
C ARG A 79 -8.24 16.79 2.03
N ASP A 80 -6.94 16.91 2.29
CA ASP A 80 -6.18 18.14 2.11
C ASP A 80 -4.72 17.77 1.77
N PRO A 81 -4.23 18.06 0.54
CA PRO A 81 -2.90 17.65 0.07
C PRO A 81 -1.73 18.44 0.66
#